data_AF-A0A954MR12-F1
#
_entry.id   AF-A0A954MR12-F1
#
_cell.length_a   1.000
_cell.length_b   1.000
_cell.length_c   1.000
_cell.angle_alpha   90.00
_cell.angle_beta   90.00
_cell.angle_gamma   90.00
#
_symmetry.space_group_name_H-M   'P 1'
#
loop_
_entity.id
_entity.type
_entity.pdbx_description
1 polymer ?
#
loop_
_entity_poly.entity_id
_entity_poly.type
_entity_poly.pdbx_seq_one_letter_code
_entity_poly.pdbx_strand_id
1 'polypeptide(L)' 'MTQEPKKSKVETIKEESLGLRGTIAAELADASTDHVEDATTKLLKFHGTYQQDDRDLRKARRKEGLGKA' A
#
# COMPACT_ATOMS: atom_id res chain seq x y z
N MET A 1 12.97 2.37 -34.07
CA MET A 1 12.96 1.77 -32.71
C MET A 1 11.79 2.35 -31.96
N THR A 2 10.80 1.54 -31.61
CA THR A 2 9.64 1.94 -30.82
C THR A 2 10.09 2.19 -29.38
N GLN A 3 9.82 3.37 -28.83
CA GLN A 3 10.12 3.66 -27.43
C GLN A 3 9.20 2.83 -26.53
N GLU A 4 9.76 2.19 -25.51
CA GLU A 4 8.95 1.50 -24.50
C GLU A 4 8.08 2.51 -23.72
N PRO A 5 6.80 2.19 -23.48
CA PRO A 5 5.90 3.08 -22.76
C PRO A 5 6.37 3.26 -21.30
N LYS A 6 6.26 4.50 -20.80
CA LYS A 6 6.60 4.82 -19.41
C LYS A 6 5.76 3.97 -18.45
N LYS A 7 6.42 3.12 -17.66
CA LYS A 7 5.78 2.30 -16.64
C LYS A 7 5.13 3.15 -15.56
N SER A 8 3.95 2.73 -15.11
CA SER A 8 3.32 3.31 -13.92
C SER A 8 4.05 2.82 -12.66
N LYS A 9 3.92 3.53 -11.54
CA LYS A 9 4.46 3.08 -10.25
C LYS A 9 3.99 1.68 -9.87
N VAL A 10 2.74 1.34 -10.18
CA VAL A 10 2.16 0.02 -9.88
C VAL A 10 2.80 -1.06 -10.74
N GLU A 11 3.16 -0.76 -12.00
CA GLU A 11 3.88 -1.72 -12.84
C GLU A 11 5.28 -2.00 -12.28
N THR A 12 5.99 -0.97 -11.83
CA THR A 12 7.29 -1.14 -11.15
C THR A 12 7.15 -1.98 -9.88
N ILE A 13 6.16 -1.70 -9.03
CA ILE A 13 5.90 -2.50 -7.82
C ILE A 13 5.66 -3.98 -8.16
N LYS A 14 4.88 -4.27 -9.22
CA LYS A 14 4.64 -5.65 -9.65
C LYS A 14 5.91 -6.34 -10.11
N GLU A 15 6.76 -5.68 -10.90
CA GLU A 15 8.03 -6.24 -11.38
C GLU A 15 8.97 -6.60 -10.23
N GLU A 16 9.03 -5.77 -9.19
CA GLU A 16 9.90 -5.96 -8.02
C GLU A 16 9.32 -6.93 -6.98
N SER A 17 8.03 -7.29 -7.09
CA SER A 17 7.29 -8.01 -6.04
C SER A 17 7.57 -9.50 -5.90
N LEU A 18 8.43 -10.12 -6.72
CA LEU A 18 8.68 -11.56 -6.68
C LEU A 18 7.38 -12.40 -6.80
N GLY A 19 6.55 -12.10 -7.80
CA GLY A 19 5.28 -12.79 -8.01
C GLY A 19 4.18 -12.31 -7.06
N LEU A 20 4.07 -11.00 -6.88
CA LEU A 20 3.10 -10.30 -6.02
C LEU A 20 3.33 -10.50 -4.51
N ARG A 21 4.38 -11.20 -4.10
CA ARG A 21 4.71 -11.49 -2.69
C ARG A 21 5.18 -10.27 -1.92
N GLY A 22 6.14 -9.53 -2.49
CA GLY A 22 6.81 -8.38 -1.88
C GLY A 22 7.24 -8.65 -0.43
N THR A 23 6.96 -7.68 0.43
CA THR A 23 7.21 -7.69 1.88
C THR A 23 5.95 -7.98 2.70
N ILE A 24 4.86 -8.45 2.08
CA ILE A 24 3.54 -8.65 2.73
C ILE A 24 3.68 -9.40 4.07
N ALA A 25 4.38 -10.54 4.08
CA ALA A 25 4.51 -11.37 5.28
C ALA A 25 5.28 -10.68 6.42
N ALA A 26 6.30 -9.88 6.08
CA ALA A 26 7.09 -9.17 7.08
C ALA A 26 6.29 -8.01 7.68
N GLU A 27 5.60 -7.23 6.84
CA GLU A 27 4.79 -6.09 7.29
C GLU A 27 3.55 -6.53 8.07
N LEU A 28 2.89 -7.64 7.69
CA LEU A 28 1.77 -8.17 8.47
C LEU A 28 2.20 -8.77 9.82
N ALA A 29 3.48 -9.13 9.98
CA ALA A 29 4.03 -9.61 11.24
C ALA A 29 4.52 -8.47 12.15
N ASP A 30 4.66 -7.26 11.62
CA ASP A 30 5.07 -6.09 12.38
C ASP A 30 3.88 -5.50 13.14
N ALA A 31 3.87 -5.66 14.46
CA ALA A 31 2.84 -5.13 15.34
C ALA A 31 3.12 -3.69 15.81
N SER A 32 4.21 -3.07 15.37
CA SER A 32 4.59 -1.71 15.76
C SER A 32 3.83 -0.63 14.97
N THR A 33 3.28 -0.99 13.80
CA THR A 33 2.45 -0.11 12.97
C THR A 33 1.04 -0.67 12.83
N ASP A 34 0.09 0.22 12.57
CA ASP A 34 -1.32 -0.11 12.28
C ASP A 34 -1.62 -0.16 10.77
N HIS A 35 -0.59 0.02 9.94
CA HIS A 35 -0.69 0.09 8.49
C HIS A 35 0.49 -0.61 7.82
N VAL A 36 0.25 -1.00 6.56
CA VAL A 36 1.30 -1.47 5.66
C VAL A 36 1.74 -0.33 4.74
N GLU A 37 2.90 -0.48 4.13
CA GLU A 37 3.44 0.49 3.17
C GLU A 37 2.57 0.57 1.89
N ASP A 38 2.77 1.63 1.09
CA ASP A 38 1.98 1.83 -0.14
C ASP A 38 2.16 0.69 -1.14
N ALA A 39 3.38 0.14 -1.25
CA ALA A 39 3.68 -0.99 -2.13
C ALA A 39 2.90 -2.24 -1.71
N THR A 40 2.97 -2.61 -0.43
CA THR A 40 2.21 -3.73 0.14
C THR A 40 0.71 -3.51 0.04
N THR A 41 0.22 -2.28 0.24
CA THR A 41 -1.17 -1.91 -0.01
C THR A 41 -1.60 -2.20 -1.46
N LYS A 42 -0.72 -2.00 -2.46
CA LYS A 42 -1.05 -2.36 -3.86
C LYS A 42 -1.04 -3.87 -4.08
N LEU A 43 -0.08 -4.57 -3.48
CA LEU A 43 0.05 -6.03 -3.63
C LEU A 43 -1.09 -6.80 -2.96
N LEU A 44 -1.55 -6.36 -1.79
CA LEU A 44 -2.68 -6.97 -1.09
C LEU A 44 -3.97 -7.00 -1.92
N LYS A 45 -4.16 -6.04 -2.84
CA LYS A 45 -5.33 -6.03 -3.74
C LYS A 45 -5.39 -7.27 -4.63
N PHE A 46 -4.23 -7.76 -5.05
CA PHE A 46 -4.13 -9.02 -5.82
C PHE A 46 -4.41 -10.26 -4.97
N HIS A 47 -4.31 -10.12 -3.64
CA HIS A 47 -4.64 -11.14 -2.64
C HIS A 47 -6.06 -10.94 -2.06
N GLY A 48 -6.91 -10.14 -2.71
CA GLY A 48 -8.28 -9.90 -2.28
C GLY A 48 -8.42 -9.06 -1.01
N THR A 49 -7.35 -8.46 -0.50
CA THR A 49 -7.34 -7.67 0.74
C THR A 49 -7.13 -6.20 0.43
N TYR A 50 -7.89 -5.34 1.11
CA TYR A 50 -7.81 -3.89 0.95
C TYR A 50 -7.65 -3.25 2.32
N GLN A 51 -6.56 -2.53 2.53
CA GLN A 51 -6.41 -1.70 3.73
C GLN A 51 -7.45 -0.59 3.73
N GLN A 52 -8.10 -0.39 4.87
CA GLN A 52 -9.14 0.61 5.07
C GLN A 52 -8.70 1.64 6.12
N ASP A 53 -9.35 2.81 6.09
CA ASP A 53 -9.26 3.84 7.10
C ASP A 53 -10.63 4.03 7.77
N ASP A 54 -10.65 4.28 9.07
CA ASP A 54 -11.87 4.75 9.72
C ASP A 54 -12.12 6.21 9.29
N ARG A 55 -13.16 6.41 8.48
CA ARG A 55 -13.46 7.71 7.88
C ARG A 55 -13.91 8.75 8.89
N ASP A 56 -14.46 8.35 10.03
CA ASP A 56 -14.90 9.28 11.06
C ASP A 56 -13.73 9.71 11.94
N LEU A 57 -12.84 8.78 12.29
CA LEU A 57 -11.57 9.12 12.95
C LEU A 57 -10.69 10.00 12.06
N ARG A 58 -10.64 9.76 10.75
CA ARG A 58 -9.84 10.59 9.82
C ARG A 58 -10.30 12.04 9.79
N LYS A 59 -11.60 12.31 9.87
CA LYS A 59 -12.13 13.69 9.90
C LYS A 59 -11.71 14.40 11.19
N ALA A 60 -11.81 13.70 12.32
CA ALA A 60 -11.38 14.23 13.62
C ALA A 60 -9.87 14.52 13.62
N ARG A 61 -9.02 13.56 13.19
CA ARG A 61 -7.57 13.74 13.10
C ARG A 61 -7.15 14.86 12.14
N ARG A 62 -7.85 15.02 11.00
CA ARG A 62 -7.61 16.17 10.10
C ARG A 62 -7.90 17.51 10.76
N LYS A 63 -8.97 17.61 11.55
CA LYS A 63 -9.31 18.83 12.31
C LYS A 63 -8.21 19.17 13.32
N GLU A 64 -7.55 18.15 13.86
CA GLU A 64 -6.44 18.27 14.82
C GLU A 64 -5.05 18.36 14.15
N GLY A 65 -4.97 18.32 12.81
CA GLY A 65 -3.71 18.39 12.06
C GLY A 65 -2.89 17.09 12.03
N LEU A 66 -3.43 15.97 12.50
CA LEU A 66 -2.71 14.70 12.71
C LEU A 66 -2.73 13.74 11.51
N GLY A 67 -3.33 14.12 10.37
CA GLY A 67 -3.27 13.34 9.13
C GLY A 67 -4.26 12.17 9.01
N LYS A 68 -3.84 11.07 8.37
CA LYS A 68 -4.67 9.86 8.17
C LYS A 68 -4.83 9.10 9.51
N ALA A 69 -5.97 8.44 9.66
CA ALA A 69 -6.25 7.49 10.72
C ALA A 69 -6.00 6.08 10.19
#